data_AF-A0A962HSS1-F1
#
_entry.id   AF-A0A962HSS1-F1
#
_cell.length_a   1.000
_cell.length_b   1.000
_cell.length_c   1.000
_cell.angle_alpha   90.00
_cell.angle_beta   90.00
_cell.angle_gamma   90.00
#
_symmetry.space_group_name_H-M   'P 1'
#
loop_
_entity.id
_entity.type
_entity.pdbx_description
1 polymer ?
#
loop_
_entity_poly.entity_id
_entity_poly.type
_entity_poly.pdbx_seq_one_letter_code
_entity_poly.pdbx_strand_id
1 'polypeptide(L)'
;MSIRCEIHDRNGSSPGISLATLLAIALLQGCGGTEAAAPAAATTAAASTTPPRSRSESTTLSVDDLTIANRLYRGEQRTPTGFLIEPRPANVVGLVSTRHLRNSDIDPSVTLQYELCTEDSGQAIAWSESNASWNGQYSDLVQIDSNERYFEVVRVPRADVTALLRHRVFRCSYLDRSTGDTRLEQGDAGILHTQPLDSTAVRWLAEYLWQFTSYNNSNYVVVSSDTSISAQTVTQTIRLAELVRASASACDTVRLIDWIHTADTTTGAVERTLTPVREFAVRDNAGVAAACEV
;
A
#
# COMPACT_ATOMS: atom_id res chain seq x y z
N MET A 1 19.50 18.58 -15.47
CA MET A 1 18.85 19.65 -14.70
C MET A 1 18.68 19.12 -13.29
N SER A 2 19.60 19.47 -12.39
CA SER A 2 19.80 18.81 -11.10
C SER A 2 19.04 19.55 -10.00
N ILE A 3 18.12 18.88 -9.32
CA ILE A 3 17.36 19.45 -8.20
C ILE A 3 18.04 18.97 -6.91
N ARG A 4 18.72 19.90 -6.22
CA ARG A 4 19.18 19.74 -4.85
C ARG A 4 17.97 19.85 -3.91
N CYS A 5 17.73 18.83 -3.09
CA CYS A 5 16.89 18.95 -1.90
C CYS A 5 17.73 19.57 -0.78
N GLU A 6 17.38 20.78 -0.37
CA GLU A 6 17.94 21.48 0.78
C GLU A 6 16.99 21.26 1.96
N ILE A 7 17.46 20.56 2.99
CA ILE A 7 16.71 20.30 4.23
C ILE A 7 16.90 21.51 5.14
N HIS A 8 15.81 22.21 5.43
CA HIS A 8 15.79 23.28 6.43
C HIS A 8 15.42 22.71 7.81
N ASP A 9 16.39 22.66 8.72
CA ASP A 9 16.16 22.53 10.15
C ASP A 9 15.42 23.77 10.67
N ARG A 10 14.23 23.57 11.25
CA ARG A 10 13.56 24.58 12.08
C ARG A 10 13.49 24.08 13.53
N ASN A 11 14.39 24.62 14.33
CA ASN A 11 14.27 24.68 15.79
C ASN A 11 13.01 25.48 16.18
N GLY A 12 12.07 24.81 16.84
CA GLY A 12 10.84 25.40 17.38
C GLY A 12 10.68 25.12 18.87
N SER A 13 10.98 26.14 19.67
CA SER A 13 10.84 26.27 21.11
C SER A 13 9.44 25.89 21.64
N SER A 14 9.38 25.06 22.69
CA SER A 14 8.19 24.83 23.52
C SER A 14 7.98 25.95 24.57
N PRO A 15 6.73 26.35 24.87
CA PRO A 15 6.40 26.90 26.17
C PRO A 15 5.51 25.94 26.96
N GLY A 16 5.85 25.81 28.25
CA GLY A 16 5.27 24.88 29.20
C GLY A 16 3.83 25.18 29.62
N ILE A 17 3.21 24.14 30.18
CA ILE A 17 1.94 24.23 30.90
C ILE A 17 2.15 23.72 32.32
N SER A 18 1.72 24.57 33.25
CA SER A 18 1.90 24.53 34.69
C SER A 18 1.39 23.29 35.39
N LEU A 19 2.18 22.89 36.40
CA LEU A 19 1.80 22.18 37.60
C LEU A 19 0.57 22.81 38.27
N ALA A 20 -0.49 22.03 38.51
CA ALA A 20 -1.47 22.32 39.55
C ALA A 20 -1.80 21.01 40.29
N THR A 21 -1.21 20.93 41.48
CA THR A 21 -1.38 19.92 42.51
C THR A 21 -2.81 19.90 43.03
N LEU A 22 -3.45 18.73 43.09
CA LEU A 22 -4.58 18.50 44.01
C LEU A 22 -4.44 17.10 44.62
N LEU A 23 -4.09 17.12 45.90
CA LEU A 23 -3.91 16.00 46.79
C LEU A 23 -5.17 15.92 47.67
N ALA A 24 -5.85 14.77 47.73
CA ALA A 24 -6.54 14.33 48.94
C ALA A 24 -6.93 12.84 48.84
N ILE A 25 -6.51 12.13 49.89
CA ILE A 25 -6.61 10.70 50.19
C ILE A 25 -7.89 10.45 50.98
N ALA A 26 -8.57 9.31 50.77
CA ALA A 26 -9.02 8.44 51.88
C ALA A 26 -9.67 7.12 51.40
N LEU A 27 -9.07 6.05 51.91
CA LEU A 27 -9.42 4.63 52.01
C LEU A 27 -10.88 4.33 52.38
N LEU A 28 -11.41 3.18 51.92
CA LEU A 28 -11.87 2.06 52.78
C LEU A 28 -12.26 0.82 51.96
N GLN A 29 -12.27 -0.29 52.68
CA GLN A 29 -12.15 -1.68 52.25
C GLN A 29 -13.43 -2.30 51.67
N GLY A 30 -13.24 -3.36 50.87
CA GLY A 30 -14.29 -4.31 50.50
C GLY A 30 -13.70 -5.70 50.26
N CYS A 31 -13.72 -6.52 51.31
CA CYS A 31 -13.46 -7.96 51.28
C CYS A 31 -14.72 -8.67 50.75
N GLY A 32 -14.56 -9.60 49.81
CA GLY A 32 -15.69 -10.39 49.29
C GLY A 32 -15.25 -11.31 48.16
N GLY A 33 -14.76 -12.49 48.53
CA GLY A 33 -14.49 -13.57 47.58
C GLY A 33 -15.75 -14.36 47.25
N THR A 34 -15.77 -14.94 46.04
CA THR A 34 -16.44 -16.21 45.76
C THR A 34 -15.74 -16.88 44.58
N GLU A 35 -15.23 -18.08 44.85
CA GLU A 35 -14.71 -19.04 43.88
C GLU A 35 -15.75 -19.37 42.82
N ALA A 36 -15.35 -19.31 41.55
CA ALA A 36 -15.95 -20.09 40.49
C ALA A 36 -14.82 -20.68 39.66
N ALA A 37 -14.68 -22.01 39.74
CA ALA A 37 -13.73 -22.80 38.99
C ALA A 37 -14.01 -22.67 37.49
N ALA A 38 -13.05 -22.13 36.74
CA ALA A 38 -13.03 -22.18 35.28
C ALA A 38 -12.15 -23.38 34.84
N PRO A 39 -12.58 -24.14 33.82
CA PRO A 39 -11.84 -25.30 33.34
C PRO A 39 -10.57 -24.86 32.60
N ALA A 40 -9.49 -25.61 32.86
CA ALA A 40 -8.22 -25.47 32.17
C ALA A 40 -8.40 -25.76 30.67
N ALA A 41 -8.40 -24.71 29.85
CA ALA A 41 -8.15 -24.83 28.42
C ALA A 41 -6.65 -24.96 28.20
N ALA A 42 -6.23 -26.10 27.67
CA ALA A 42 -4.85 -26.39 27.32
C ALA A 42 -4.41 -25.47 26.17
N THR A 43 -3.52 -24.52 26.49
CA THR A 43 -2.82 -23.69 25.52
C THR A 43 -1.71 -24.51 24.86
N THR A 44 -2.01 -25.20 23.76
CA THR A 44 -0.98 -25.66 22.83
C THR A 44 -0.59 -24.49 21.93
N ALA A 45 0.39 -23.70 22.38
CA ALA A 45 1.09 -22.75 21.53
C ALA A 45 1.88 -23.53 20.47
N ALA A 46 1.35 -23.59 19.24
CA ALA A 46 2.09 -24.08 18.10
C ALA A 46 3.24 -23.09 17.83
N ALA A 47 4.47 -23.55 18.06
CA ALA A 47 5.66 -22.83 17.66
C ALA A 47 5.65 -22.69 16.13
N SER A 48 5.43 -21.48 15.64
CA SER A 48 5.64 -21.11 14.24
C SER A 48 7.13 -21.23 13.93
N THR A 49 7.54 -22.42 13.48
CA THR A 49 8.85 -22.64 12.87
C THR A 49 8.93 -21.82 11.59
N THR A 50 9.56 -20.65 11.66
CA THR A 50 10.01 -19.90 10.49
C THR A 50 10.86 -20.82 9.62
N PRO A 51 10.52 -21.07 8.35
CA PRO A 51 11.34 -21.91 7.49
C PRO A 51 12.74 -21.29 7.36
N PRO A 52 13.81 -22.11 7.35
CA PRO A 52 15.17 -21.61 7.20
C PRO A 52 15.28 -20.86 5.87
N ARG A 53 15.66 -19.58 5.92
CA ARG A 53 16.06 -18.81 4.73
C ARG A 53 17.26 -19.53 4.10
N SER A 54 17.03 -20.18 2.96
CA SER A 54 18.09 -20.78 2.15
C SER A 54 19.14 -19.72 1.84
N ARG A 55 20.33 -19.90 2.41
CA ARG A 55 21.48 -19.01 2.27
C ARG A 55 22.09 -19.17 0.88
N SER A 56 22.21 -18.04 0.18
CA SER A 56 23.10 -17.70 -0.93
C SER A 56 23.75 -18.84 -1.72
N GLU A 57 23.27 -19.05 -2.94
CA GLU A 57 24.08 -19.64 -4.01
C GLU A 57 24.47 -18.57 -5.04
N SER A 58 25.79 -18.49 -5.25
CA SER A 58 26.56 -17.78 -6.28
C SER A 58 26.70 -16.24 -6.18
N THR A 59 27.91 -15.82 -5.80
CA THR A 59 28.40 -14.48 -5.48
C THR A 59 28.73 -13.61 -6.70
N THR A 60 28.26 -13.96 -7.90
CA THR A 60 28.48 -13.15 -9.11
C THR A 60 27.16 -12.53 -9.53
N LEU A 61 27.04 -11.22 -9.30
CA LEU A 61 25.90 -10.46 -9.80
C LEU A 61 25.86 -10.53 -11.32
N SER A 62 24.68 -10.80 -11.86
CA SER A 62 24.43 -10.70 -13.28
C SER A 62 24.38 -9.22 -13.72
N VAL A 63 24.47 -8.99 -15.04
CA VAL A 63 24.25 -7.65 -15.62
C VAL A 63 22.84 -7.13 -15.29
N ASP A 64 21.85 -8.04 -15.24
CA ASP A 64 20.47 -7.70 -14.90
C ASP A 64 20.35 -7.26 -13.43
N ASP A 65 21.08 -7.91 -12.51
CA ASP A 65 21.11 -7.52 -11.09
C ASP A 65 21.63 -6.10 -10.91
N LEU A 66 22.73 -5.77 -11.58
CA LEU A 66 23.30 -4.42 -11.54
C LEU A 66 22.35 -3.41 -12.20
N THR A 67 21.63 -3.80 -13.24
CA THR A 67 20.62 -2.94 -13.90
C THR A 67 19.46 -2.64 -12.95
N ILE A 68 18.92 -3.65 -12.26
CA ILE A 68 17.85 -3.49 -11.26
C ILE A 68 18.33 -2.60 -10.10
N ALA A 69 19.53 -2.85 -9.56
CA ALA A 69 20.09 -2.07 -8.47
C ALA A 69 20.34 -0.61 -8.86
N ASN A 70 20.82 -0.35 -10.08
CA ASN A 70 20.99 1.02 -10.59
C ASN A 70 19.65 1.78 -10.65
N ARG A 71 18.57 1.13 -11.10
CA ARG A 71 17.22 1.74 -11.09
C ARG A 71 16.78 2.09 -9.67
N LEU A 72 17.03 1.20 -8.71
CA LEU A 72 16.70 1.41 -7.29
C LEU A 72 17.47 2.58 -6.67
N TYR A 73 18.77 2.69 -6.91
CA TYR A 73 19.57 3.80 -6.35
C TYR A 73 19.23 5.15 -6.96
N ARG A 74 18.96 5.20 -8.27
CA ARG A 74 18.68 6.46 -8.97
C ARG A 74 17.23 6.92 -8.83
N GLY A 75 16.31 5.98 -8.55
CA GLY A 75 14.87 6.24 -8.55
C GLY A 75 14.30 6.56 -9.94
N GLU A 76 15.08 6.31 -11.00
CA GLU A 76 14.68 6.53 -12.39
C GLU A 76 13.96 5.29 -12.95
N GLN A 77 12.96 5.52 -13.81
CA GLN A 77 12.21 4.45 -14.49
C GLN A 77 11.71 3.36 -13.52
N ARG A 78 10.89 3.76 -12.53
CA ARG A 78 10.38 2.85 -11.48
C ARG A 78 9.49 1.73 -12.02
N THR A 79 8.91 1.89 -13.21
CA THR A 79 8.07 0.89 -13.86
C THR A 79 8.52 0.63 -15.30
N PRO A 80 8.28 -0.59 -15.84
CA PRO A 80 8.62 -0.89 -17.23
C PRO A 80 7.69 -0.13 -18.19
N THR A 81 8.13 0.01 -19.45
CA THR A 81 7.30 0.61 -20.50
C THR A 81 5.99 -0.16 -20.66
N GLY A 82 4.88 0.57 -20.74
CA GLY A 82 3.54 -0.02 -20.90
C GLY A 82 2.86 -0.45 -19.60
N PHE A 83 3.54 -0.33 -18.44
CA PHE A 83 2.91 -0.48 -17.13
C PHE A 83 1.92 0.66 -16.90
N LEU A 84 0.72 0.33 -16.43
CA LEU A 84 -0.33 1.30 -16.14
C LEU A 84 0.10 2.21 -14.99
N ILE A 85 0.39 3.46 -15.33
CA ILE A 85 0.58 4.56 -14.39
C ILE A 85 -0.42 5.64 -14.74
N GLU A 86 -1.18 6.08 -13.74
CA GLU A 86 -2.07 7.20 -13.97
C GLU A 86 -1.29 8.50 -14.12
N PRO A 87 -1.59 9.30 -15.15
CA PRO A 87 -0.89 10.55 -15.34
C PRO A 87 -1.29 11.54 -14.24
N ARG A 88 -0.29 12.29 -13.77
CA ARG A 88 -0.54 13.48 -12.97
C ARG A 88 -1.37 14.47 -13.81
N PRO A 89 -2.40 15.11 -13.25
CA PRO A 89 -3.15 16.15 -13.95
C PRO A 89 -2.25 17.30 -14.38
N ALA A 90 -2.32 17.69 -15.65
CA ALA A 90 -1.41 18.68 -16.25
C ALA A 90 -1.49 20.07 -15.59
N ASN A 91 -2.64 20.43 -15.03
CA ASN A 91 -2.91 21.78 -14.52
C ASN A 91 -2.73 21.92 -12.99
N VAL A 92 -2.20 20.89 -12.31
CA VAL A 92 -2.02 20.92 -10.85
C VAL A 92 -0.55 21.12 -10.51
N VAL A 93 -0.23 22.29 -9.96
CA VAL A 93 1.13 22.65 -9.53
C VAL A 93 1.47 22.14 -8.13
N GLY A 94 0.49 22.01 -7.23
CA GLY A 94 0.68 21.53 -5.86
C GLY A 94 0.67 20.00 -5.72
N LEU A 95 0.49 19.52 -4.49
CA LEU A 95 0.39 18.09 -4.19
C LEU A 95 -0.85 17.48 -4.87
N VAL A 96 -0.70 16.30 -5.46
CA VAL A 96 -1.83 15.46 -5.88
C VAL A 96 -1.82 14.22 -5.01
N SER A 97 -2.92 13.98 -4.29
CA SER A 97 -3.12 12.76 -3.50
C SER A 97 -4.37 12.04 -4.00
N THR A 98 -4.20 10.82 -4.48
CA THR A 98 -5.31 9.95 -4.87
C THR A 98 -5.42 8.82 -3.87
N ARG A 99 -6.62 8.57 -3.34
CA ARG A 99 -6.90 7.42 -2.48
C ARG A 99 -8.26 6.84 -2.77
N HIS A 100 -8.39 5.54 -2.56
CA HIS A 100 -9.69 4.89 -2.44
C HIS A 100 -10.24 5.08 -1.04
N LEU A 101 -11.52 5.44 -0.94
CA LEU A 101 -12.22 5.48 0.34
C LEU A 101 -12.44 4.05 0.83
N ARG A 102 -12.21 3.86 2.12
CA ARG A 102 -12.39 2.60 2.82
C ARG A 102 -13.55 2.68 3.79
N ASN A 103 -14.08 1.54 4.20
CA ASN A 103 -15.09 1.52 5.27
C ASN A 103 -14.60 2.19 6.56
N SER A 104 -13.30 2.09 6.87
CA SER A 104 -12.67 2.78 8.01
C SER A 104 -12.61 4.30 7.90
N ASP A 105 -12.76 4.86 6.68
CA ASP A 105 -12.87 6.31 6.48
C ASP A 105 -14.24 6.86 6.90
N ILE A 106 -15.22 5.97 7.10
CA ILE A 106 -16.61 6.29 7.47
C ILE A 106 -16.89 5.88 8.92
N ASP A 107 -16.44 4.67 9.28
CA ASP A 107 -16.51 4.15 10.63
C ASP A 107 -15.11 3.66 11.06
N PRO A 108 -14.35 4.47 11.82
CA PRO A 108 -12.99 4.09 12.22
C PRO A 108 -12.95 2.92 13.21
N SER A 109 -14.09 2.45 13.72
CA SER A 109 -14.15 1.31 14.64
C SER A 109 -14.13 -0.06 13.95
N VAL A 110 -14.27 -0.10 12.62
CA VAL A 110 -14.25 -1.35 11.84
C VAL A 110 -12.89 -2.04 11.91
N THR A 111 -12.90 -3.34 12.16
CA THR A 111 -11.69 -4.16 12.27
C THR A 111 -11.23 -4.70 10.91
N LEU A 112 -12.16 -5.17 10.09
CA LEU A 112 -11.92 -5.52 8.69
C LEU A 112 -11.94 -4.25 7.86
N GLN A 113 -10.85 -3.96 7.13
CA GLN A 113 -10.77 -2.77 6.28
C GLN A 113 -10.82 -3.14 4.81
N TYR A 114 -11.76 -2.57 4.06
CA TYR A 114 -11.87 -2.76 2.62
C TYR A 114 -12.17 -1.44 1.91
N GLU A 115 -11.85 -1.39 0.62
CA GLU A 115 -12.19 -0.25 -0.25
C GLU A 115 -13.67 -0.31 -0.62
N LEU A 116 -14.35 0.83 -0.50
CA LEU A 116 -15.78 0.94 -0.73
C LEU A 116 -16.11 0.85 -2.22
N CYS A 117 -17.24 0.22 -2.53
CA CYS A 117 -17.86 0.28 -3.84
C CYS A 117 -19.33 0.73 -3.73
N THR A 118 -19.85 1.38 -4.78
CA THR A 118 -21.27 1.68 -4.96
C THR A 118 -21.59 1.90 -6.44
N GLU A 119 -22.86 1.81 -6.83
CA GLU A 119 -23.34 2.31 -8.12
C GLU A 119 -24.00 3.69 -8.03
N ASP A 120 -24.14 4.23 -6.83
CA ASP A 120 -24.76 5.53 -6.58
C ASP A 120 -23.69 6.61 -6.37
N SER A 121 -23.60 7.55 -7.30
CA SER A 121 -22.68 8.68 -7.18
C SER A 121 -23.00 9.57 -5.96
N GLY A 122 -24.28 9.66 -5.55
CA GLY A 122 -24.69 10.37 -4.34
C GLY A 122 -24.09 9.75 -3.09
N GLN A 123 -24.09 8.41 -3.01
CA GLN A 123 -23.44 7.69 -1.92
C GLN A 123 -21.92 7.89 -1.92
N ALA A 124 -21.26 7.84 -3.08
CA ALA A 124 -19.83 8.11 -3.19
C ALA A 124 -19.46 9.53 -2.74
N ILE A 125 -20.28 10.53 -3.09
CA ILE A 125 -20.12 11.91 -2.62
C ILE A 125 -20.30 12.00 -1.10
N ALA A 126 -21.35 11.36 -0.55
CA ALA A 126 -21.61 11.34 0.88
C ALA A 126 -20.45 10.74 1.67
N TRP A 127 -19.87 9.62 1.22
CA TRP A 127 -18.68 9.04 1.84
C TRP A 127 -17.46 9.96 1.75
N SER A 128 -17.25 10.60 0.60
CA SER A 128 -16.19 11.59 0.43
C SER A 128 -16.36 12.79 1.38
N GLU A 129 -17.60 13.21 1.62
CA GLU A 129 -17.95 14.31 2.52
C GLU A 129 -17.74 13.95 3.99
N SER A 130 -18.18 12.76 4.40
CA SER A 130 -17.85 12.21 5.72
C SER A 130 -16.34 12.23 5.93
N ASN A 131 -15.55 11.72 4.99
CA ASN A 131 -14.10 11.72 5.15
C ASN A 131 -13.48 13.13 5.17
N ALA A 132 -13.95 14.06 4.34
CA ALA A 132 -13.43 15.43 4.28
C ALA A 132 -13.61 16.22 5.59
N SER A 133 -14.66 15.91 6.37
CA SER A 133 -14.92 16.58 7.65
C SER A 133 -14.03 16.09 8.81
N TRP A 134 -13.38 14.92 8.69
CA TRP A 134 -12.62 14.29 9.78
C TRP A 134 -11.12 14.60 9.75
N ASN A 135 -10.57 15.05 8.62
CA ASN A 135 -9.11 15.21 8.43
C ASN A 135 -8.53 16.51 9.03
N GLY A 136 -9.18 17.10 10.04
CA GLY A 136 -8.73 18.31 10.75
C GLY A 136 -8.78 19.62 9.94
N GLN A 137 -8.80 19.53 8.61
CA GLN A 137 -9.04 20.63 7.69
C GLN A 137 -9.98 20.19 6.58
N TYR A 138 -11.04 20.97 6.40
CA TYR A 138 -12.03 20.71 5.37
C TYR A 138 -11.44 20.95 3.96
N SER A 139 -11.81 20.09 3.03
CA SER A 139 -11.45 20.21 1.61
C SER A 139 -12.71 20.35 0.76
N ASP A 140 -12.77 21.44 0.00
CA ASP A 140 -13.94 21.81 -0.79
C ASP A 140 -14.05 20.90 -2.01
N LEU A 141 -15.24 20.35 -2.24
CA LEU A 141 -15.55 19.60 -3.46
C LEU A 141 -15.55 20.56 -4.65
N VAL A 142 -14.75 20.25 -5.67
CA VAL A 142 -14.62 21.10 -6.88
C VAL A 142 -15.07 20.40 -8.15
N GLN A 143 -15.02 19.06 -8.19
CA GLN A 143 -15.38 18.28 -9.37
C GLN A 143 -15.76 16.85 -8.97
N ILE A 144 -16.64 16.25 -9.77
CA ILE A 144 -16.98 14.83 -9.69
C ILE A 144 -16.84 14.27 -11.10
N ASP A 145 -15.98 13.27 -11.24
CA ASP A 145 -15.80 12.50 -12.46
C ASP A 145 -16.25 11.05 -12.23
N SER A 146 -16.54 10.34 -13.31
CA SER A 146 -16.78 8.91 -13.23
C SER A 146 -16.36 8.23 -14.53
N ASN A 147 -15.96 6.97 -14.42
CA ASN A 147 -15.74 6.08 -15.54
C ASN A 147 -16.33 4.71 -15.22
N GLU A 148 -16.03 3.69 -16.04
CA GLU A 148 -16.49 2.32 -15.82
C GLU A 148 -15.95 1.67 -14.53
N ARG A 149 -14.90 2.23 -13.91
CA ARG A 149 -14.22 1.63 -12.75
C ARG A 149 -14.57 2.27 -11.42
N TYR A 150 -14.74 3.59 -11.38
CA TYR A 150 -14.96 4.31 -10.12
C TYR A 150 -15.65 5.67 -10.33
N PHE A 151 -16.17 6.20 -9.22
CA PHE A 151 -16.44 7.61 -9.03
C PHE A 151 -15.20 8.29 -8.45
N GLU A 152 -14.79 9.43 -9.00
CA GLU A 152 -13.72 10.29 -8.49
C GLU A 152 -14.30 11.60 -8.01
N VAL A 153 -14.24 11.84 -6.70
CA VAL A 153 -14.63 13.11 -6.07
C VAL A 153 -13.36 13.92 -5.83
N VAL A 154 -13.20 15.01 -6.57
CA VAL A 154 -12.04 15.89 -6.51
C VAL A 154 -12.29 17.00 -5.50
N ARG A 155 -11.34 17.20 -4.60
CA ARG A 155 -11.39 18.22 -3.55
C ARG A 155 -10.13 19.06 -3.50
N VAL A 156 -10.27 20.30 -3.05
CA VAL A 156 -9.17 21.25 -2.82
C VAL A 156 -9.13 21.62 -1.34
N PRO A 157 -8.02 21.37 -0.61
CA PRO A 157 -7.88 21.78 0.79
C PRO A 157 -7.96 23.31 0.93
N ARG A 158 -8.72 23.81 1.90
CA ARG A 158 -8.82 25.27 2.13
C ARG A 158 -7.49 25.91 2.56
N ALA A 159 -6.62 25.15 3.21
CA ALA A 159 -5.31 25.63 3.64
C ALA A 159 -4.26 25.63 2.51
N ASP A 160 -4.51 24.90 1.43
CA ASP A 160 -3.62 24.83 0.27
C ASP A 160 -4.45 24.67 -1.02
N VAL A 161 -4.79 25.81 -1.62
CA VAL A 161 -5.58 25.87 -2.86
C VAL A 161 -4.83 25.35 -4.09
N THR A 162 -3.54 25.03 -3.95
CA THR A 162 -2.74 24.44 -5.02
C THR A 162 -2.74 22.93 -4.98
N ALA A 163 -3.10 22.33 -3.84
CA ALA A 163 -3.20 20.90 -3.65
C ALA A 163 -4.55 20.36 -4.16
N LEU A 164 -4.54 19.09 -4.56
CA LEU A 164 -5.69 18.38 -5.08
C LEU A 164 -5.79 16.99 -4.45
N LEU A 165 -6.93 16.71 -3.82
CA LEU A 165 -7.27 15.42 -3.27
C LEU A 165 -8.28 14.72 -4.18
N ARG A 166 -8.04 13.46 -4.50
CA ARG A 166 -8.93 12.60 -5.29
C ARG A 166 -9.40 11.45 -4.42
N HIS A 167 -10.67 11.51 -4.04
CA HIS A 167 -11.33 10.42 -3.34
C HIS A 167 -12.00 9.52 -4.36
N ARG A 168 -11.61 8.25 -4.40
CA ARG A 168 -12.20 7.27 -5.32
C ARG A 168 -13.05 6.25 -4.59
N VAL A 169 -14.16 5.89 -5.21
CA VAL A 169 -15.05 4.83 -4.76
C VAL A 169 -15.28 3.93 -5.96
N PHE A 170 -15.01 2.63 -5.83
CA PHE A 170 -15.21 1.72 -6.95
C PHE A 170 -16.67 1.65 -7.35
N ARG A 171 -16.92 1.36 -8.63
CA ARG A 171 -18.21 0.84 -9.06
C ARG A 171 -18.30 -0.61 -8.64
N CYS A 172 -19.36 -1.03 -7.97
CA CYS A 172 -19.53 -2.44 -7.58
C CYS A 172 -19.65 -3.36 -8.80
N SER A 173 -20.15 -2.85 -9.92
CA SER A 173 -20.17 -3.52 -11.24
C SER A 173 -18.78 -3.68 -11.86
N TYR A 174 -17.77 -3.00 -11.33
CA TYR A 174 -16.36 -3.20 -11.69
C TYR A 174 -15.66 -4.09 -10.66
N LEU A 175 -15.54 -3.63 -9.41
CA LEU A 175 -14.77 -4.32 -8.38
C LEU A 175 -15.46 -4.17 -7.02
N ASP A 176 -15.77 -5.30 -6.39
CA ASP A 176 -16.20 -5.39 -5.00
C ASP A 176 -15.06 -5.93 -4.15
N ARG A 177 -14.61 -5.17 -3.15
CA ARG A 177 -13.53 -5.58 -2.24
C ARG A 177 -14.00 -5.89 -0.83
N SER A 178 -15.30 -5.96 -0.60
CA SER A 178 -15.90 -6.14 0.73
C SER A 178 -15.48 -7.43 1.44
N THR A 179 -14.98 -8.42 0.70
CA THR A 179 -14.51 -9.70 1.24
C THR A 179 -13.03 -9.71 1.65
N GLY A 180 -12.22 -8.75 1.17
CA GLY A 180 -10.78 -8.70 1.39
C GLY A 180 -10.34 -7.71 2.47
N ASP A 181 -9.35 -8.07 3.29
CA ASP A 181 -8.71 -7.14 4.22
C ASP A 181 -7.54 -6.40 3.53
N THR A 182 -7.71 -5.11 3.28
CA THR A 182 -6.70 -4.23 2.68
C THR A 182 -5.47 -4.00 3.53
N ARG A 183 -5.47 -4.42 4.80
CA ARG A 183 -4.28 -4.38 5.67
C ARG A 183 -3.36 -5.57 5.46
N LEU A 184 -3.86 -6.66 4.86
CA LEU A 184 -3.07 -7.84 4.56
C LEU A 184 -2.42 -7.67 3.21
N GLU A 185 -1.14 -8.03 3.08
CA GLU A 185 -0.43 -7.92 1.81
C GLU A 185 -0.80 -9.04 0.82
N GLN A 186 -1.44 -10.11 1.32
CA GLN A 186 -1.87 -11.31 0.60
C GLN A 186 -3.26 -11.76 1.07
N GLY A 187 -3.92 -12.60 0.27
CA GLY A 187 -5.26 -13.11 0.51
C GLY A 187 -6.27 -12.60 -0.53
N ASP A 188 -7.53 -12.52 -0.14
CA ASP A 188 -8.62 -12.07 -1.00
C ASP A 188 -8.42 -10.61 -1.45
N ALA A 189 -8.48 -10.38 -2.77
CA ALA A 189 -8.38 -9.08 -3.40
C ALA A 189 -9.72 -8.55 -3.94
N GLY A 190 -10.81 -9.29 -3.73
CA GLY A 190 -12.18 -8.94 -4.10
C GLY A 190 -12.70 -9.74 -5.30
N ILE A 191 -13.84 -9.28 -5.81
CA ILE A 191 -14.53 -9.86 -6.96
C ILE A 191 -14.51 -8.83 -8.09
N LEU A 192 -13.86 -9.18 -9.19
CA LEU A 192 -13.83 -8.41 -10.43
C LEU A 192 -15.04 -8.81 -11.28
N HIS A 193 -16.03 -7.91 -11.37
CA HIS A 193 -17.29 -8.13 -12.08
C HIS A 193 -17.21 -7.85 -13.58
N THR A 194 -16.04 -7.45 -14.09
CA THR A 194 -15.82 -7.22 -15.52
C THR A 194 -15.94 -8.53 -16.30
N GLN A 195 -16.81 -8.55 -17.32
CA GLN A 195 -17.06 -9.72 -18.17
C GLN A 195 -17.02 -9.36 -19.66
N PRO A 196 -16.38 -10.17 -20.53
CA PRO A 196 -15.59 -11.36 -20.20
C PRO A 196 -14.31 -11.00 -19.45
N LEU A 197 -13.89 -11.86 -18.51
CA LEU A 197 -12.63 -11.67 -17.81
C LEU A 197 -11.44 -12.08 -18.69
N ASP A 198 -10.70 -11.09 -19.17
CA ASP A 198 -9.52 -11.29 -20.02
C ASP A 198 -8.20 -10.87 -19.34
N SER A 199 -7.08 -11.13 -20.02
CA SER A 199 -5.74 -10.73 -19.55
C SER A 199 -5.60 -9.23 -19.35
N THR A 200 -6.32 -8.41 -20.14
CA THR A 200 -6.23 -6.96 -20.05
C THR A 200 -6.87 -6.47 -18.77
N ALA A 201 -8.05 -6.98 -18.41
CA ALA A 201 -8.78 -6.62 -17.21
C ALA A 201 -7.98 -6.95 -15.93
N VAL A 202 -7.43 -8.16 -15.84
CA VAL A 202 -6.64 -8.57 -14.66
C VAL A 202 -5.31 -7.84 -14.57
N ARG A 203 -4.63 -7.62 -15.71
CA ARG A 203 -3.42 -6.79 -15.75
C ARG A 203 -3.70 -5.38 -15.26
N TRP A 204 -4.73 -4.74 -15.82
CA TRP A 204 -5.10 -3.38 -15.44
C TRP A 204 -5.48 -3.28 -13.97
N LEU A 205 -6.24 -4.25 -13.44
CA LEU A 205 -6.58 -4.29 -12.03
C LEU A 205 -5.30 -4.35 -11.16
N ALA A 206 -4.41 -5.31 -11.41
CA ALA A 206 -3.21 -5.48 -10.60
C ALA A 206 -2.27 -4.26 -10.67
N GLU A 207 -2.03 -3.72 -11.86
CA GLU A 207 -1.16 -2.54 -12.05
C GLU A 207 -1.80 -1.27 -11.47
N TYR A 208 -3.13 -1.16 -11.54
CA TYR A 208 -3.88 -0.08 -10.89
C TYR A 208 -3.77 -0.16 -9.37
N LEU A 209 -4.03 -1.33 -8.79
CA LEU A 209 -3.94 -1.52 -7.34
C LEU A 209 -2.52 -1.30 -6.82
N TRP A 210 -1.49 -1.65 -7.60
CA TRP A 210 -0.08 -1.41 -7.24
C TRP A 210 0.17 0.05 -6.83
N GLN A 211 -0.44 1.01 -7.55
CA GLN A 211 -0.24 2.44 -7.32
C GLN A 211 -0.68 2.90 -5.92
N PHE A 212 -1.55 2.14 -5.26
CA PHE A 212 -2.11 2.41 -3.93
C PHE A 212 -1.51 1.53 -2.82
N THR A 213 -0.45 0.78 -3.12
CA THR A 213 0.28 -0.03 -2.14
C THR A 213 1.46 0.73 -1.55
N SER A 214 2.00 0.21 -0.45
CA SER A 214 3.31 0.64 0.06
C SER A 214 4.43 0.43 -0.96
N TYR A 215 4.30 -0.49 -1.92
CA TYR A 215 5.30 -0.76 -2.96
C TYR A 215 5.45 0.38 -3.97
N ASN A 216 4.53 1.34 -4.01
CA ASN A 216 4.70 2.55 -4.81
C ASN A 216 5.56 3.61 -4.09
N ASN A 217 6.75 3.24 -3.61
CA ASN A 217 7.71 4.16 -2.97
C ASN A 217 9.13 4.08 -3.58
N SER A 218 10.04 4.99 -3.18
CA SER A 218 11.39 5.11 -3.76
C SER A 218 12.29 3.88 -3.59
N ASN A 219 11.99 3.00 -2.64
CA ASN A 219 12.76 1.78 -2.41
C ASN A 219 12.30 0.61 -3.29
N TYR A 220 11.30 0.80 -4.13
CA TYR A 220 10.73 -0.25 -4.96
C TYR A 220 10.71 0.16 -6.44
N VAL A 221 11.02 -0.82 -7.28
CA VAL A 221 10.80 -0.77 -8.73
C VAL A 221 10.05 -2.01 -9.20
N VAL A 222 9.23 -1.84 -10.24
CA VAL A 222 8.67 -2.96 -11.00
C VAL A 222 9.70 -3.41 -12.02
N VAL A 223 10.13 -4.67 -11.93
CA VAL A 223 11.06 -5.33 -12.86
C VAL A 223 10.32 -5.80 -14.10
N SER A 224 9.21 -6.53 -13.93
CA SER A 224 8.35 -7.02 -15.02
C SER A 224 6.89 -7.06 -14.60
N SER A 225 6.00 -7.16 -15.59
CA SER A 225 4.55 -7.28 -15.42
C SER A 225 4.04 -8.23 -16.49
N ASP A 226 3.79 -9.49 -16.12
CA ASP A 226 3.53 -10.58 -17.04
C ASP A 226 2.16 -11.22 -16.77
N THR A 227 1.39 -11.51 -17.82
CA THR A 227 0.11 -12.22 -17.72
C THR A 227 0.22 -13.64 -18.24
N SER A 228 -0.36 -14.60 -17.53
CA SER A 228 -0.59 -15.97 -18.00
C SER A 228 -2.07 -16.33 -17.93
N ILE A 229 -2.54 -17.15 -18.86
CA ILE A 229 -3.95 -17.53 -19.00
C ILE A 229 -4.05 -19.06 -18.99
N SER A 230 -5.00 -19.58 -18.23
CA SER A 230 -5.45 -20.97 -18.26
C SER A 230 -6.94 -21.04 -18.63
N ALA A 231 -7.50 -22.24 -18.69
CA ALA A 231 -8.94 -22.41 -18.97
C ALA A 231 -9.84 -21.79 -17.88
N GLN A 232 -9.36 -21.70 -16.64
CA GLN A 232 -10.17 -21.33 -15.47
C GLN A 232 -9.64 -20.07 -14.77
N THR A 233 -8.43 -19.64 -15.09
CA THR A 233 -7.77 -18.54 -14.39
C THR A 233 -7.02 -17.62 -15.34
N VAL A 234 -6.97 -16.34 -14.98
CA VAL A 234 -6.06 -15.35 -15.54
C VAL A 234 -5.16 -14.88 -14.40
N THR A 235 -3.84 -14.98 -14.59
CA THR A 235 -2.84 -14.65 -13.57
C THR A 235 -2.00 -13.48 -14.03
N GLN A 236 -1.94 -12.41 -13.24
CA GLN A 236 -0.99 -11.32 -13.42
C GLN A 236 0.13 -11.41 -12.38
N THR A 237 1.38 -11.45 -12.84
CA THR A 237 2.57 -11.41 -11.98
C THR A 237 3.29 -10.09 -12.16
N ILE A 238 3.36 -9.29 -11.09
CA ILE A 238 4.18 -8.08 -11.04
C ILE A 238 5.44 -8.43 -10.25
N ARG A 239 6.60 -8.49 -10.92
CA ARG A 239 7.88 -8.71 -10.24
C ARG A 239 8.39 -7.40 -9.68
N LEU A 240 8.51 -7.31 -8.37
CA LEU A 240 9.04 -6.17 -7.64
C LEU A 240 10.49 -6.42 -7.26
N ALA A 241 11.30 -5.36 -7.24
CA ALA A 241 12.58 -5.33 -6.55
C ALA A 241 12.52 -4.28 -5.44
N GLU A 242 12.90 -4.67 -4.23
CA GLU A 242 13.00 -3.84 -3.04
C GLU A 242 14.47 -3.59 -2.69
N LEU A 243 14.85 -2.33 -2.44
CA LEU A 243 16.14 -1.96 -1.86
C LEU A 243 16.02 -1.84 -0.33
N VAL A 244 16.72 -2.72 0.37
CA VAL A 244 16.87 -2.68 1.83
C VAL A 244 18.25 -2.11 2.15
N ARG A 245 18.26 -0.88 2.64
CA ARG A 245 19.50 -0.18 2.96
C ARG A 245 20.12 -0.71 4.24
N ALA A 246 21.42 -0.98 4.21
CA ALA A 246 22.17 -1.36 5.39
C ALA A 246 22.70 -0.13 6.14
N SER A 247 23.24 -0.36 7.35
CA SER A 247 23.99 0.66 8.08
C SER A 247 25.26 1.07 7.32
N ALA A 248 25.80 2.26 7.61
CA ALA A 248 27.00 2.77 6.97
C ALA A 248 28.13 1.71 6.91
N SER A 249 28.78 1.58 5.75
CA SER A 249 29.83 0.59 5.40
C SER A 249 29.39 -0.86 5.15
N ALA A 250 28.12 -1.21 5.37
CA ALA A 250 27.57 -2.51 4.98
C ALA A 250 26.92 -2.48 3.60
N CYS A 251 26.74 -3.65 3.02
CA CYS A 251 26.07 -3.84 1.74
C CYS A 251 24.56 -3.74 1.86
N ASP A 252 23.94 -3.02 0.94
CA ASP A 252 22.50 -3.05 0.78
C ASP A 252 22.06 -4.40 0.22
N THR A 253 20.80 -4.77 0.48
CA THR A 253 20.20 -5.99 -0.06
C THR A 253 19.10 -5.61 -1.04
N VAL A 254 19.14 -6.18 -2.24
CA VAL A 254 18.02 -6.13 -3.18
C VAL A 254 17.23 -7.42 -3.05
N ARG A 255 15.93 -7.33 -2.80
CA ARG A 255 15.00 -8.46 -2.74
C ARG A 255 14.08 -8.46 -3.93
N LEU A 256 13.98 -9.59 -4.63
CA LEU A 256 12.99 -9.79 -5.70
C LEU A 256 11.79 -10.53 -5.12
N ILE A 257 10.60 -10.01 -5.38
CA ILE A 257 9.32 -10.53 -4.87
C ILE A 257 8.32 -10.52 -6.02
N ASP A 258 7.61 -11.63 -6.20
CA ASP A 258 6.48 -11.69 -7.12
C ASP A 258 5.19 -11.34 -6.40
N TRP A 259 4.51 -10.32 -6.90
CA TRP A 259 3.17 -9.91 -6.46
C TRP A 259 2.15 -10.40 -7.48
N ILE A 260 1.46 -11.48 -7.11
CA ILE A 260 0.67 -12.29 -8.04
C ILE A 260 -0.81 -12.08 -7.76
N HIS A 261 -1.59 -11.78 -8.79
CA HIS A 261 -3.05 -11.75 -8.76
C HIS A 261 -3.58 -12.88 -9.64
N THR A 262 -4.36 -13.80 -9.06
CA THR A 262 -5.01 -14.89 -9.81
C THR A 262 -6.50 -14.65 -9.76
N ALA A 263 -7.12 -14.48 -10.92
CA ALA A 263 -8.54 -14.27 -11.04
C ALA A 263 -9.22 -15.49 -11.67
N ASP A 264 -10.28 -16.00 -11.05
CA ASP A 264 -11.11 -17.06 -11.58
C ASP A 264 -12.03 -16.51 -12.68
N THR A 265 -12.00 -17.11 -13.88
CA THR A 265 -12.70 -16.59 -15.05
C THR A 265 -14.21 -16.76 -15.01
N THR A 266 -14.72 -17.62 -14.12
CA THR A 266 -16.15 -17.90 -13.99
C THR A 266 -16.80 -17.00 -12.93
N THR A 267 -16.11 -16.83 -11.80
CA THR A 267 -16.64 -16.13 -10.63
C THR A 267 -16.14 -14.69 -10.54
N GLY A 268 -15.01 -14.36 -11.17
CA GLY A 268 -14.34 -13.08 -11.02
C GLY A 268 -13.59 -12.92 -9.70
N ALA A 269 -13.58 -13.93 -8.81
CA ALA A 269 -12.85 -13.88 -7.55
C ALA A 269 -11.35 -13.72 -7.81
N VAL A 270 -10.71 -12.79 -7.11
CA VAL A 270 -9.29 -12.47 -7.26
C VAL A 270 -8.56 -12.77 -5.96
N GLU A 271 -7.56 -13.63 -6.02
CA GLU A 271 -6.64 -13.89 -4.91
C GLU A 271 -5.29 -13.23 -5.18
N ARG A 272 -4.64 -12.75 -4.12
CA ARG A 272 -3.34 -12.11 -4.16
C ARG A 272 -2.32 -12.85 -3.31
N THR A 273 -1.15 -13.09 -3.85
CA THR A 273 -0.02 -13.70 -3.13
C THR A 273 1.27 -12.94 -3.31
N LEU A 274 2.19 -13.09 -2.35
CA LEU A 274 3.55 -12.55 -2.39
C LEU A 274 4.53 -13.70 -2.27
N THR A 275 5.39 -13.86 -3.27
CA THR A 275 6.37 -14.94 -3.30
C THR A 275 7.78 -14.36 -3.39
N PRO A 276 8.62 -14.52 -2.35
CA PRO A 276 10.04 -14.17 -2.46
C PRO A 276 10.70 -15.00 -3.57
N VAL A 277 11.41 -14.33 -4.47
CA VAL A 277 12.10 -14.98 -5.60
C VAL A 277 13.56 -15.24 -5.26
N ARG A 278 14.29 -14.17 -4.92
CA ARG A 278 15.71 -14.22 -4.53
C ARG A 278 16.16 -12.90 -3.94
N GLU A 279 17.33 -12.90 -3.32
CA GLU A 279 18.00 -11.69 -2.80
C GLU A 279 19.46 -11.64 -3.27
N PHE A 280 20.01 -10.44 -3.40
CA PHE A 280 21.43 -10.24 -3.68
C PHE A 280 21.97 -8.96 -3.04
N ALA A 281 23.28 -8.93 -2.76
CA ALA A 281 23.94 -7.81 -2.08
C ALA A 281 24.58 -6.85 -3.07
N VAL A 282 24.38 -5.55 -2.87
CA VAL A 282 24.92 -4.47 -3.69
C VAL A 282 25.41 -3.31 -2.83
N ARG A 283 26.25 -2.46 -3.41
CA ARG A 283 26.61 -1.15 -2.85
C ARG A 283 26.48 -0.07 -3.91
N ASP A 284 26.17 1.15 -3.47
CA ASP A 284 26.32 2.33 -4.32
C ASP A 284 27.79 2.75 -4.37
N ASN A 285 28.36 2.79 -5.56
CA ASN A 285 29.70 3.31 -5.83
C ASN A 285 29.58 4.55 -6.73
N ALA A 286 29.44 5.71 -6.10
CA ALA A 286 29.31 7.01 -6.78
C ALA A 286 28.15 7.10 -7.79
N GLY A 287 26.96 6.60 -7.42
CA GLY A 287 25.76 6.62 -8.27
C GLY A 287 25.68 5.44 -9.26
N VAL A 288 26.50 4.41 -9.05
CA VAL A 288 26.54 3.19 -9.84
C VAL A 288 26.52 1.99 -8.90
N ALA A 289 25.55 1.10 -9.09
CA ALA A 289 25.49 -0.15 -8.35
C ALA A 289 26.72 -1.01 -8.67
N ALA A 290 27.35 -1.54 -7.63
CA ALA A 290 28.46 -2.47 -7.74
C ALA A 290 28.21 -3.70 -6.85
N ALA A 291 28.83 -4.82 -7.22
CA ALA A 291 28.86 -5.99 -6.37
C ALA A 291 29.55 -5.66 -5.05
N CYS A 292 29.07 -6.31 -4.00
CA CYS A 292 29.75 -6.34 -2.73
C CYS A 292 30.88 -7.36 -2.78
N GLU A 293 32.10 -6.87 -2.60
CA GLU A 293 33.24 -7.74 -2.35
C GLU A 293 33.08 -8.30 -0.93
N VAL A 294 32.99 -9.63 -0.84
CA VAL A 294 33.00 -10.37 0.43
C VAL A 294 34.45 -10.49 0.90
#